data_AF-A0AAD4N6P0-F1
#
_entry.id   AF-A0AAD4N6P0-F1
#
_cell.length_a   1.000
_cell.length_b   1.000
_cell.length_c   1.000
_cell.angle_alpha   90.00
_cell.angle_beta   90.00
_cell.angle_gamma   90.00
#
_symmetry.space_group_name_H-M   'P 1'
#
loop_
_entity.id
_entity.type
_entity.pdbx_description
1 polymer ?
#
loop_
_entity_poly.entity_id
_entity_poly.type
_entity_poly.pdbx_seq_one_letter_code
_entity_poly.pdbx_strand_id
1 'polypeptide(L)'
;MKTTKPAFESMDLKYFKYENRIASFGTKWRYDKLKNGATCTSKNLAKAGFFCTSTPEEPDSAKCYICLHELCWDPTDDPFTEHEKHQPYCEFVKLNKPEDDYTVRDWLRLLAYANSTHQYAAITEATDGLKVYMQKLGNNTEKVLQK
;
A
#
# COMPACT_ATOMS: atom_id res chain seq x y z
N MET A 1 -11.47 -17.91 21.09
CA MET A 1 -11.20 -16.48 20.86
C MET A 1 -9.86 -16.39 20.13
N LYS A 2 -9.84 -16.03 18.84
CA LYS A 2 -8.57 -15.78 18.16
C LYS A 2 -8.08 -14.43 18.69
N THR A 3 -6.96 -14.42 19.38
CA THR A 3 -6.31 -13.20 19.85
C THR A 3 -5.88 -12.41 18.62
N THR A 4 -6.65 -11.40 18.24
CA THR A 4 -6.22 -10.41 17.25
C THR A 4 -5.01 -9.70 17.82
N LYS A 5 -3.91 -9.69 17.06
CA LYS A 5 -2.72 -8.94 17.43
C LYS A 5 -3.09 -7.49 17.76
N PRO A 6 -2.48 -6.88 18.80
CA PRO A 6 -2.72 -5.49 19.13
C PRO A 6 -2.42 -4.59 17.92
N ALA A 7 -3.18 -3.51 17.75
CA ALA A 7 -3.09 -2.57 16.62
C ALA A 7 -1.70 -1.93 16.44
N PHE A 8 -0.81 -2.06 17.43
CA PHE A 8 0.56 -1.56 17.39
C PHE A 8 1.55 -2.51 16.67
N GLU A 9 1.14 -3.72 16.31
CA GLU A 9 2.06 -4.76 15.83
C GLU A 9 2.15 -4.91 14.29
N SER A 10 1.58 -4.01 13.49
CA SER A 10 1.26 -4.32 12.07
C SER A 10 1.92 -3.47 10.98
N MET A 11 2.94 -2.66 11.28
CA MET A 11 3.77 -2.15 10.18
C MET A 11 4.66 -3.31 9.69
N ASP A 12 4.27 -3.90 8.56
CA ASP A 12 5.05 -4.94 7.91
C ASP A 12 6.30 -4.34 7.28
N LEU A 13 7.36 -4.28 8.08
CA LEU A 13 8.65 -3.73 7.69
C LEU A 13 9.36 -4.55 6.60
N LYS A 14 8.82 -5.71 6.18
CA LYS A 14 9.51 -6.55 5.20
C LYS A 14 9.77 -5.80 3.89
N TYR A 15 8.85 -4.95 3.44
CA TYR A 15 8.97 -4.25 2.15
C TYR A 15 9.85 -3.00 2.18
N PHE A 16 10.42 -2.65 3.35
CA PHE A 16 11.51 -1.68 3.41
C PHE A 16 12.78 -2.20 2.72
N LYS A 17 12.89 -3.51 2.53
CA LYS A 17 13.95 -4.13 1.72
C LYS A 17 13.52 -4.21 0.26
N TYR A 18 14.34 -3.67 -0.64
CA TYR A 18 14.12 -3.75 -2.08
C TYR A 18 13.91 -5.20 -2.56
N GLU A 19 14.69 -6.15 -2.04
CA GLU A 19 14.63 -7.57 -2.43
C GLU A 19 13.25 -8.17 -2.19
N ASN A 20 12.60 -7.78 -1.08
CA ASN A 20 11.26 -8.26 -0.75
C ASN A 20 10.20 -7.62 -1.65
N ARG A 21 10.40 -6.35 -2.07
CA ARG A 21 9.49 -5.70 -3.02
C ARG A 21 9.57 -6.38 -4.37
N ILE A 22 10.75 -6.60 -4.93
CA ILE A 22 10.88 -7.29 -6.22
C ILE A 22 10.42 -8.76 -6.14
N ALA A 23 10.74 -9.47 -5.05
CA ALA A 23 10.32 -10.86 -4.87
C ALA A 23 8.79 -11.02 -4.81
N SER A 24 8.05 -10.00 -4.36
CA SER A 24 6.59 -10.05 -4.29
C SER A 24 5.90 -10.23 -5.65
N PHE A 25 6.55 -9.80 -6.74
CA PHE A 25 6.04 -9.98 -8.11
C PHE A 25 6.24 -11.41 -8.64
N GLY A 26 7.04 -12.23 -7.95
CA GLY A 26 7.34 -13.59 -8.35
C GLY A 26 7.98 -13.67 -9.74
N THR A 27 7.55 -14.63 -10.55
CA THR A 27 8.08 -14.87 -11.91
C THR A 27 7.06 -14.58 -13.02
N LYS A 28 5.89 -14.03 -12.65
CA LYS A 28 4.71 -13.98 -13.51
C LYS A 28 4.10 -12.58 -13.68
N TRP A 29 4.76 -11.52 -13.20
CA TRP A 29 4.31 -10.17 -13.54
C TRP A 29 4.23 -10.03 -15.05
N ARG A 30 3.02 -9.77 -15.56
CA ARG A 30 2.70 -10.02 -16.97
C ARG A 30 3.47 -9.10 -17.92
N TYR A 31 3.88 -7.94 -17.44
CA TYR A 31 4.60 -6.94 -18.24
C TYR A 31 6.09 -7.22 -18.42
N ASP A 32 6.69 -8.08 -17.60
CA ASP A 32 8.12 -8.39 -17.68
C ASP A 32 8.52 -9.10 -18.97
N LYS A 33 7.56 -9.76 -19.64
CA LYS A 33 7.79 -10.56 -20.85
C LYS A 33 7.17 -9.96 -22.11
N LEU A 34 6.68 -8.71 -22.05
CA LEU A 34 6.08 -8.07 -23.21
C LEU A 34 7.13 -7.82 -24.31
N LYS A 35 6.86 -8.34 -25.51
CA LYS A 35 7.78 -8.29 -26.66
C LYS A 35 8.12 -6.88 -27.13
N ASN A 36 7.19 -5.93 -26.95
CA ASN A 36 7.37 -4.55 -27.39
C ASN A 36 8.05 -3.67 -26.32
N GLY A 37 8.48 -4.26 -25.19
CA GLY A 37 8.95 -3.55 -24.02
C GLY A 37 7.78 -2.94 -23.23
N ALA A 38 7.89 -2.97 -21.90
CA ALA A 38 6.98 -2.29 -20.99
C ALA A 38 7.80 -1.34 -20.11
N THR A 39 7.22 -0.19 -19.79
CA THR A 39 7.80 0.71 -18.78
C THR A 39 7.47 0.19 -17.38
N CYS A 40 6.25 -0.34 -17.20
CA CYS A 40 5.76 -0.86 -15.93
C CYS A 40 6.23 -2.31 -15.66
N THR A 41 7.55 -2.52 -15.66
CA THR A 41 8.15 -3.81 -15.25
C THR A 41 8.12 -3.97 -13.73
N SER A 42 8.15 -5.21 -13.25
CA SER A 42 8.25 -5.52 -11.80
C SER A 42 9.46 -4.83 -11.16
N LYS A 43 10.58 -4.75 -11.89
CA LYS A 43 11.79 -4.05 -11.47
C LYS A 43 11.58 -2.55 -11.30
N ASN A 44 10.88 -1.91 -12.23
CA ASN A 44 10.62 -0.47 -12.15
C ASN A 44 9.59 -0.16 -11.04
N LEU A 45 8.58 -1.00 -10.87
CA LEU A 45 7.63 -0.90 -9.75
C LEU A 45 8.34 -1.02 -8.39
N ALA A 46 9.18 -2.05 -8.21
CA ALA A 46 9.93 -2.24 -6.97
C ALA A 46 10.87 -1.07 -6.65
N LYS A 47 11.50 -0.48 -7.67
CA LYS A 47 12.32 0.72 -7.53
C LYS A 47 11.51 1.96 -7.18
N ALA A 48 10.30 2.10 -7.70
CA ALA A 48 9.38 3.18 -7.36
C ALA A 48 8.66 3.00 -6.02
N GLY A 49 9.04 1.98 -5.25
CA GLY A 49 8.51 1.73 -3.90
C GLY A 49 7.28 0.83 -3.87
N PHE A 50 6.94 0.12 -4.94
CA PHE A 50 5.77 -0.76 -4.98
C PHE A 50 6.13 -2.22 -4.71
N PHE A 51 5.22 -2.93 -4.05
CA PHE A 51 5.18 -4.38 -3.98
C PHE A 51 3.86 -4.89 -4.56
N CYS A 52 3.88 -6.09 -5.13
CA CYS A 52 2.75 -6.74 -5.77
C CYS A 52 1.62 -7.02 -4.76
N THR A 53 0.40 -6.67 -5.13
CA THR A 53 -0.83 -7.00 -4.40
C THR A 53 -1.85 -7.71 -5.27
N SER A 54 -1.44 -8.18 -6.45
CA SER A 54 -2.29 -8.81 -7.46
C SER A 54 -3.22 -9.88 -6.88
N THR A 55 -4.48 -9.79 -7.25
CA THR A 55 -5.51 -10.81 -7.02
C THR A 55 -6.02 -11.34 -8.38
N PRO A 56 -6.82 -12.42 -8.41
CA PRO A 56 -7.50 -12.82 -9.64
C PRO A 56 -8.38 -11.73 -10.24
N GLU A 57 -8.97 -10.88 -9.41
CA GLU A 57 -9.84 -9.76 -9.81
C GLU A 57 -9.05 -8.53 -10.24
N GLU A 58 -7.90 -8.28 -9.61
CA GLU A 58 -7.01 -7.16 -9.87
C GLU A 58 -5.59 -7.67 -10.17
N PRO A 59 -5.35 -8.22 -11.38
CA PRO A 59 -4.09 -8.91 -11.68
C PRO A 59 -2.89 -7.96 -11.74
N ASP A 60 -3.12 -6.65 -11.81
CA ASP A 60 -2.08 -5.63 -11.98
C ASP A 60 -2.02 -4.66 -10.81
N SER A 61 -2.51 -5.06 -9.64
CA SER A 61 -2.42 -4.20 -8.46
C SER A 61 -1.03 -4.26 -7.83
N ALA A 62 -0.52 -3.09 -7.46
CA ALA A 62 0.67 -2.96 -6.63
C ALA A 62 0.50 -1.80 -5.65
N LYS A 63 1.12 -1.93 -4.48
CA LYS A 63 0.97 -1.02 -3.34
C LYS A 63 2.31 -0.44 -2.90
N CYS A 64 2.34 0.85 -2.58
CA CYS A 64 3.54 1.49 -2.07
C CYS A 64 3.83 1.04 -0.62
N TYR A 65 5.10 0.74 -0.29
CA TYR A 65 5.51 0.35 1.07
C TYR A 65 5.52 1.48 2.11
N ILE A 66 5.42 2.75 1.66
CA ILE A 66 5.49 3.93 2.53
C ILE A 66 4.12 4.61 2.68
N CYS A 67 3.46 4.96 1.56
CA CYS A 67 2.17 5.65 1.61
C CYS A 67 0.95 4.73 1.55
N LEU A 68 1.16 3.42 1.33
CA LEU A 68 0.10 2.40 1.20
C LEU A 68 -0.89 2.64 0.05
N HIS A 69 -0.63 3.61 -0.82
CA HIS A 69 -1.45 3.83 -2.01
C HIS A 69 -1.29 2.67 -2.98
N GLU A 70 -2.42 2.21 -3.50
CA GLU A 70 -2.55 1.07 -4.39
C GLU A 70 -3.06 1.54 -5.74
N LEU A 71 -2.41 1.07 -6.80
CA LEU A 71 -2.72 1.40 -8.18
C LEU A 71 -2.84 0.12 -8.99
N CYS A 72 -3.71 0.17 -10.01
CA CYS A 72 -3.78 -0.83 -11.06
C CYS A 72 -3.01 -0.31 -12.27
N TRP A 73 -2.12 -1.11 -12.84
CA TRP A 73 -1.08 -0.63 -13.73
C TRP A 73 -1.28 -1.01 -15.20
N ASP A 74 -0.96 -0.08 -16.09
CA ASP A 74 -0.84 -0.29 -17.53
C ASP A 74 0.62 -0.52 -17.97
N PRO A 75 0.88 -1.22 -19.08
CA PRO A 75 2.25 -1.56 -19.49
C PRO A 75 3.12 -0.34 -19.82
N THR A 76 2.50 0.77 -20.19
CA THR A 76 3.19 2.02 -20.58
C THR A 76 3.44 2.97 -19.41
N ASP A 77 2.86 2.71 -18.25
CA ASP A 77 2.99 3.59 -17.09
C ASP A 77 4.44 3.65 -16.61
N ASP A 78 4.88 4.86 -16.25
CA ASP A 78 6.11 5.03 -15.49
C ASP A 78 5.79 4.99 -13.98
N PRO A 79 6.28 3.99 -13.23
CA PRO A 79 5.87 3.81 -11.85
C PRO A 79 6.17 4.99 -10.92
N PHE A 80 7.29 5.67 -11.11
CA PHE A 80 7.65 6.79 -10.25
C PHE A 80 6.81 8.03 -10.58
N THR A 81 6.61 8.32 -11.87
CA THR A 81 5.78 9.43 -12.34
C THR A 81 4.33 9.29 -11.86
N GLU A 82 3.75 8.08 -11.98
CA GLU A 82 2.39 7.85 -11.49
C GLU A 82 2.31 7.89 -9.96
N HIS A 83 3.37 7.50 -9.24
CA HIS A 83 3.45 7.64 -7.79
C HIS A 83 3.48 9.13 -7.38
N GLU A 84 4.29 9.96 -8.03
CA GLU A 84 4.36 11.40 -7.76
C GLU A 84 3.03 12.10 -8.07
N LYS A 85 2.41 11.75 -9.20
CA LYS A 85 1.12 12.30 -9.63
C LYS A 85 -0.01 12.00 -8.65
N HIS A 86 -0.11 10.75 -8.17
CA HIS A 86 -1.21 10.34 -7.29
C HIS A 86 -0.94 10.63 -5.81
N GLN A 87 0.33 10.58 -5.38
CA GLN A 87 0.74 10.78 -3.99
C GLN A 87 1.95 11.72 -3.88
N PRO A 88 1.81 13.01 -4.27
CA PRO A 88 2.92 13.98 -4.25
C PRO A 88 3.47 14.24 -2.84
N TYR A 89 2.71 13.89 -1.81
CA TYR A 89 3.09 14.07 -0.41
C TYR A 89 3.76 12.85 0.22
N CYS A 90 3.89 11.74 -0.50
CA CYS A 90 4.59 10.55 -0.03
C CYS A 90 6.06 10.91 0.27
N GLU A 91 6.53 10.58 1.48
CA GLU A 91 7.90 10.94 1.88
C GLU A 91 8.97 10.19 1.10
N PHE A 92 8.64 9.03 0.51
CA PHE A 92 9.50 8.33 -0.44
C PHE A 92 9.65 9.13 -1.74
N VAL A 93 8.55 9.62 -2.31
CA VAL A 93 8.55 10.45 -3.52
C VAL A 93 9.33 11.74 -3.26
N LYS A 94 9.07 12.43 -2.15
CA LYS A 94 9.79 13.67 -1.80
C LYS A 94 11.29 13.46 -1.58
N LEU A 95 11.68 12.29 -1.07
CA LEU A 95 13.08 11.98 -0.83
C LEU A 95 13.85 11.81 -2.15
N ASN A 96 13.21 11.24 -3.18
CA ASN A 96 13.71 11.09 -4.55
C ASN A 96 15.23 10.83 -4.63
N LYS A 97 15.66 9.79 -3.93
CA LYS A 97 17.07 9.45 -3.76
C LYS A 97 17.23 7.94 -3.85
N PRO A 98 18.36 7.44 -4.40
CA PRO A 98 18.66 6.00 -4.39
C PRO A 98 18.73 5.46 -2.96
N GLU A 99 18.18 4.25 -2.73
CA GLU A 99 18.16 3.66 -1.38
C GLU A 99 19.56 3.41 -0.80
N ASP A 100 20.56 3.13 -1.65
CA ASP A 100 21.95 2.94 -1.25
C ASP A 100 22.58 4.19 -0.61
N ASP A 101 22.02 5.37 -0.92
CA ASP A 101 22.52 6.63 -0.39
C ASP A 101 21.79 7.05 0.91
N TYR A 102 20.77 6.31 1.37
CA TYR A 102 19.94 6.70 2.50
C TYR A 102 20.74 6.82 3.80
N THR A 103 20.60 7.98 4.45
CA THR A 103 21.13 8.20 5.79
C THR A 103 20.19 7.62 6.84
N VAL A 104 20.65 7.49 8.09
CA VAL A 104 19.78 7.15 9.23
C VAL A 104 18.61 8.13 9.35
N ARG A 105 18.83 9.42 9.06
CA ARG A 105 17.78 10.43 9.08
C ARG A 105 16.72 10.18 8.01
N ASP A 106 17.15 9.78 6.81
CA ASP A 106 16.25 9.44 5.70
C ASP A 106 15.38 8.23 6.09
N TRP A 107 16.01 7.18 6.63
CA TRP A 107 15.29 6.01 7.14
C TRP A 107 14.28 6.35 8.24
N LEU A 108 14.67 7.14 9.23
CA LEU A 108 13.77 7.55 10.32
C LEU A 108 12.59 8.36 9.82
N ARG A 109 12.81 9.24 8.83
CA ARG A 109 11.74 10.02 8.18
C ARG A 109 10.74 9.11 7.47
N LEU A 110 11.22 8.15 6.67
CA LEU A 110 10.37 7.19 5.96
C LEU A 110 9.61 6.28 6.93
N LEU A 111 10.28 5.76 7.96
CA LEU A 111 9.66 4.92 8.99
C LEU A 111 8.57 5.67 9.77
N ALA A 112 8.83 6.92 10.16
CA ALA A 112 7.84 7.73 10.88
C ALA A 112 6.60 7.99 10.03
N TYR A 113 6.79 8.33 8.75
CA TYR A 113 5.69 8.53 7.82
C TYR A 113 4.91 7.24 7.59
N ALA A 114 5.58 6.13 7.29
CA ALA A 114 4.94 4.83 7.09
C ALA A 114 4.15 4.41 8.34
N ASN A 115 4.72 4.56 9.54
CA ASN A 115 3.99 4.26 10.77
C ASN A 115 2.71 5.13 10.89
N SER A 116 2.79 6.42 10.55
CA SER A 116 1.62 7.30 10.57
C SER A 116 0.54 6.89 9.56
N THR A 117 0.92 6.47 8.35
CA THR A 117 -0.04 6.03 7.32
C THR A 117 -0.71 4.71 7.72
N HIS A 118 0.05 3.77 8.29
CA HIS A 118 -0.48 2.52 8.85
C HIS A 118 -1.47 2.78 10.00
N GLN A 119 -1.12 3.66 10.94
CA GLN A 119 -2.00 4.02 12.04
C GLN A 119 -3.29 4.68 11.54
N TYR A 120 -3.18 5.61 10.59
CA TYR A 120 -4.33 6.26 9.98
C TYR A 120 -5.27 5.24 9.32
N ALA A 121 -4.72 4.32 8.50
CA ALA A 121 -5.51 3.27 7.84
C ALA A 121 -6.26 2.38 8.86
N ALA A 122 -5.59 1.95 9.93
CA ALA A 122 -6.21 1.14 10.98
C ALA A 122 -7.34 1.89 11.71
N ILE A 123 -7.15 3.20 11.97
CA ILE A 123 -8.19 4.04 12.58
C ILE A 123 -9.38 4.21 11.64
N THR A 124 -9.14 4.41 10.35
CA THR A 124 -10.22 4.53 9.35
C THR A 124 -11.04 3.24 9.29
N GLU A 125 -10.40 2.07 9.20
CA GLU A 125 -11.09 0.77 9.18
C GLU A 125 -11.94 0.56 10.45
N ALA A 126 -11.38 0.84 11.63
CA ALA A 126 -12.11 0.73 12.90
C ALA A 126 -13.31 1.68 12.95
N THR A 127 -13.13 2.91 12.43
CA THR A 127 -14.19 3.93 12.38
C THR A 127 -15.32 3.51 11.44
N ASP A 128 -15.01 2.94 10.27
CA ASP A 128 -16.02 2.47 9.33
C ASP A 128 -16.78 1.25 9.86
N GLY A 129 -16.07 0.32 10.51
CA GLY A 129 -16.70 -0.78 11.24
C GLY A 129 -17.67 -0.28 12.32
N LEU A 130 -17.27 0.74 13.08
CA LEU A 130 -18.14 1.36 14.08
C LEU A 130 -19.37 2.03 13.46
N LYS A 131 -19.23 2.77 12.35
CA LYS A 131 -20.37 3.38 11.64
C LYS A 131 -21.39 2.32 11.22
N VAL A 132 -20.94 1.21 10.63
CA VAL A 132 -21.81 0.09 10.21
C VAL A 132 -22.54 -0.51 11.43
N TYR A 133 -21.83 -0.69 12.54
CA TYR A 133 -22.43 -1.19 13.77
C TYR A 133 -23.51 -0.24 14.32
N MET A 134 -23.22 1.06 14.39
CA MET A 134 -24.17 2.07 14.87
C MET A 134 -25.42 2.15 13.99
N GLN A 135 -25.28 2.03 12.67
CA GLN A 135 -26.42 1.97 11.75
C GLN A 135 -27.30 0.73 12.02
N LYS A 136 -26.70 -0.44 12.26
CA LYS A 136 -27.43 -1.66 12.61
C LYS A 136 -28.18 -1.51 13.94
N LEU A 137 -27.57 -0.87 14.94
CA LEU A 137 -28.22 -0.58 16.21
C LEU A 137 -29.44 0.33 16.02
N GLY A 138 -29.30 1.43 15.27
CA GLY A 138 -30.42 2.35 14.97
C GLY A 138 -31.60 1.63 14.30
N ASN A 139 -31.32 0.85 13.24
CA ASN A 139 -32.35 0.05 12.55
C ASN A 139 -33.06 -0.95 13.48
N ASN A 140 -32.34 -1.52 14.45
CA ASN A 140 -32.93 -2.43 15.43
C ASN A 140 -33.81 -1.69 16.45
N THR A 141 -33.38 -0.52 16.92
CA THR A 141 -34.16 0.31 17.84
C THR A 141 -35.46 0.77 17.20
N GLU A 142 -35.44 1.24 15.95
CA GLU A 142 -36.64 1.65 15.21
C GLU A 142 -37.65 0.49 15.07
N LYS A 143 -37.18 -0.73 14.76
CA LYS A 143 -38.02 -1.92 14.68
C LYS A 143 -38.69 -2.29 16.00
N VAL A 144 -38.03 -2.05 17.13
CA VAL A 144 -38.60 -2.32 18.47
C VAL A 144 -39.67 -1.30 18.80
N LEU A 145 -39.48 -0.02 18.45
CA LEU A 145 -40.43 1.06 18.72
C LEU A 145 -41.72 1.00 17.87
N GLN A 146 -41.70 0.25 16.76
CA GLN A 146 -42.86 0.06 15.88
C GLN A 146 -43.79 -1.11 16.29
N LYS A 147 -43.51 -1.79 17.40
CA LYS A 147 -44.36 -2.84 17.99
C LYS A 147 -45.13 -2.32 19.20
#